data_AF-A0A160A1J6-F1
#
_entry.id   AF-A0A160A1J6-F1
#
_cell.length_a   1.000
_cell.length_b   1.000
_cell.length_c   1.000
_cell.angle_alpha   90.00
_cell.angle_beta   90.00
_cell.angle_gamma   90.00
#
_symmetry.space_group_name_H-M   'P 1'
#
loop_
_entity.id
_entity.type
_entity.pdbx_description
1 polymer ?
#
loop_
_entity_poly.entity_id
_entity_poly.type
_entity_poly.pdbx_seq_one_letter_code
_entity_poly.pdbx_strand_id
1 'polypeptide(L)' 'MLRDDVALLAMPGAHHKALLQQAYALYESHIIDADDLSDLLELADAALAFAVEALLDIKIGE' A
#
# COMPACT_ATOMS: atom_id res chain seq x y z
N MET A 1 -5.10 9.02 -20.60
CA MET A 1 -5.36 7.80 -19.80
C MET A 1 -4.58 7.95 -18.48
N LEU A 2 -4.95 8.95 -17.69
CA LEU A 2 -4.29 9.40 -16.43
C LEU A 2 -5.30 9.43 -15.27
N ARG A 3 -6.51 8.91 -15.52
CA ARG A 3 -7.65 9.00 -14.59
C ARG A 3 -7.68 7.83 -13.60
N ASP A 4 -6.86 6.80 -13.85
CA ASP A 4 -6.81 5.59 -13.06
C ASP A 4 -5.85 5.73 -11.86
N ASP A 5 -4.79 6.53 -11.95
CA ASP A 5 -3.84 6.76 -10.85
C ASP A 5 -4.49 7.48 -9.66
N VAL A 6 -5.36 8.45 -9.94
CA VAL A 6 -6.10 9.19 -8.90
C VAL A 6 -7.13 8.29 -8.21
N ALA A 7 -7.72 7.32 -8.93
CA ALA A 7 -8.66 6.37 -8.35
C ALA A 7 -7.95 5.33 -7.45
N LEU A 8 -6.73 4.92 -7.82
CA LEU A 8 -5.87 4.07 -6.99
C LEU A 8 -5.45 4.78 -5.69
N LEU A 9 -5.19 6.09 -5.77
CA LEU A 9 -4.89 6.95 -4.61
C LEU A 9 -6.13 7.39 -3.82
N ALA A 10 -7.35 7.10 -4.28
CA ALA A 10 -8.57 7.55 -3.60
C ALA A 10 -8.86 6.77 -2.30
N MET A 11 -8.28 5.56 -2.14
CA MET A 11 -8.49 4.72 -0.96
C MET A 11 -7.18 4.06 -0.49
N PRO A 12 -6.16 4.84 -0.14
CA PRO A 12 -4.82 4.32 0.14
C PRO A 12 -4.83 3.37 1.36
N GLY A 13 -5.67 3.64 2.36
CA GLY A 13 -5.86 2.74 3.50
C GLY A 13 -6.54 1.41 3.15
N ALA A 14 -7.43 1.37 2.16
CA ALA A 14 -8.06 0.11 1.72
C ALA A 14 -7.04 -0.76 0.97
N HIS A 15 -6.20 -0.16 0.14
CA HIS A 15 -5.11 -0.84 -0.54
C HIS A 15 -4.04 -1.34 0.43
N HIS A 16 -3.64 -0.51 1.40
CA HIS A 16 -2.73 -0.92 2.47
C HIS A 16 -3.24 -2.16 3.21
N LYS A 17 -4.50 -2.15 3.65
CA LYS A 17 -5.11 -3.31 4.32
C LYS A 17 -5.10 -4.57 3.44
N ALA A 18 -5.35 -4.44 2.15
CA ALA A 18 -5.30 -5.56 1.22
C ALA A 18 -3.88 -6.11 1.05
N LEU A 19 -2.85 -5.25 1.03
CA LEU A 19 -1.44 -5.66 0.98
C LEU A 19 -1.05 -6.44 2.23
N LEU A 20 -1.44 -5.98 3.43
CA LEU A 20 -1.17 -6.72 4.68
C LEU A 20 -1.82 -8.10 4.64
N GLN A 21 -3.08 -8.18 4.22
CA GLN A 21 -3.79 -9.47 4.12
C GLN A 21 -3.10 -10.44 3.16
N GLN A 22 -2.61 -9.95 2.02
CA GLN A 22 -1.88 -10.77 1.07
C GLN A 22 -0.52 -11.21 1.61
N ALA A 23 0.22 -10.32 2.26
CA ALA A 23 1.52 -10.66 2.86
C ALA A 23 1.37 -11.74 3.95
N TYR A 24 0.38 -11.61 4.83
CA TYR A 24 0.09 -12.64 5.82
C TYR A 24 -0.35 -13.97 5.18
N ALA A 25 -1.18 -13.93 4.13
CA ALA A 25 -1.57 -15.15 3.42
C ALA A 25 -0.39 -15.89 2.78
N LEU A 26 0.60 -15.16 2.25
CA LEU A 26 1.84 -15.73 1.71
C LEU A 26 2.68 -16.39 2.81
N TYR A 27 2.81 -15.73 3.96
CA TYR A 27 3.55 -16.26 5.11
C TYR A 27 2.87 -17.49 5.73
N GLU A 28 1.55 -17.45 5.91
CA GLU A 28 0.75 -18.60 6.40
C GLU A 28 0.82 -19.79 5.44
N SER A 29 0.97 -19.53 4.14
CA SER A 29 1.16 -20.56 3.12
C SER A 29 2.61 -21.05 3.02
N HIS A 30 3.51 -20.56 3.87
CA HIS A 30 4.95 -20.87 3.86
C HIS A 30 5.64 -20.57 2.51
N ILE A 31 5.14 -19.60 1.76
CA ILE A 31 5.71 -19.17 0.47
C ILE A 31 6.87 -18.20 0.69
N ILE A 32 6.78 -17.40 1.75
CA ILE A 32 7.78 -16.44 2.19
C ILE A 32 8.13 -16.71 3.66
N ASP A 33 9.30 -16.27 4.10
CA ASP A 33 9.69 -16.37 5.50
C ASP A 33 9.31 -15.12 6.32
N ALA A 34 9.76 -15.09 7.58
CA ALA A 34 9.42 -14.00 8.49
C ALA A 34 10.18 -12.70 8.17
N ASP A 35 11.38 -12.79 7.59
CA ASP A 35 12.16 -11.63 7.18
C ASP A 35 11.51 -11.02 5.93
N ASP A 36 11.15 -11.86 4.94
CA ASP A 36 10.37 -11.44 3.76
C ASP A 36 9.04 -10.78 4.15
N LEU A 37 8.31 -11.36 5.12
CA LEU A 37 7.07 -10.78 5.62
C LEU A 37 7.33 -9.39 6.21
N SER A 38 8.37 -9.23 7.03
CA SER A 38 8.74 -7.94 7.62
C SER A 38 8.98 -6.88 6.54
N ASP A 39 9.76 -7.21 5.52
CA ASP A 39 10.07 -6.31 4.40
C ASP A 39 8.81 -5.90 3.63
N LEU A 40 7.88 -6.84 3.39
CA LEU A 40 6.61 -6.54 2.72
C LEU A 40 5.71 -5.62 3.54
N LEU A 41 5.66 -5.79 4.86
CA LEU A 41 4.88 -4.91 5.74
C LEU A 41 5.48 -3.50 5.78
N GLU A 42 6.80 -3.38 5.87
CA GLU A 42 7.49 -2.08 5.81
C GLU A 42 7.24 -1.37 4.48
N LEU A 43 7.32 -2.09 3.36
CA LEU A 43 7.05 -1.54 2.04
C LEU A 43 5.59 -1.08 1.90
N ALA A 44 4.63 -1.84 2.45
CA ALA A 44 3.22 -1.45 2.44
C ALA A 44 2.99 -0.15 3.24
N ASP A 45 3.62 -0.02 4.40
CA ASP A 45 3.55 1.18 5.23
C ASP A 45 4.15 2.41 4.51
N ALA A 46 5.32 2.23 3.87
CA ALA A 46 5.95 3.29 3.08
C ALA A 46 5.08 3.72 1.89
N ALA A 47 4.47 2.76 1.19
CA ALA A 47 3.55 3.04 0.09
C ALA A 47 2.29 3.79 0.55
N LEU A 48 1.74 3.45 1.73
CA LEU A 48 0.63 4.17 2.34
C LEU A 48 1.01 5.62 2.66
N ALA A 49 2.16 5.83 3.30
CA ALA A 49 2.64 7.17 3.63
C ALA A 49 2.79 8.04 2.38
N PHE A 50 3.45 7.53 1.35
CA PHE A 50 3.59 8.20 0.06
C PHE A 50 2.24 8.53 -0.58
N ALA A 51 1.31 7.58 -0.59
CA ALA A 51 0.00 7.78 -1.19
C ALA A 51 -0.83 8.86 -0.44
N VAL A 52 -0.72 8.91 0.89
CA VAL A 52 -1.36 9.94 1.72
C VAL A 52 -0.74 11.31 1.46
N GLU A 53 0.58 11.41 1.41
CA GLU A 53 1.30 12.66 1.09
C GLU A 53 0.91 13.17 -0.31
N ALA A 54 0.93 12.30 -1.32
CA ALA A 54 0.55 12.65 -2.68
C ALA A 54 -0.90 13.14 -2.76
N LEU A 55 -1.83 12.52 -2.02
CA LEU A 55 -3.23 12.94 -1.98
C LEU A 55 -3.40 14.32 -1.32
N LEU A 56 -2.60 14.62 -0.28
CA LEU A 56 -2.58 15.94 0.35
C LEU A 56 -2.01 17.00 -0.59
N ASP A 57 -0.92 16.71 -1.29
CA ASP A 57 -0.31 17.63 -2.27
C ASP A 57 -1.28 17.96 -3.42
N ILE A 58 -1.99 16.95 -3.94
CA ILE A 58 -3.04 17.15 -4.96
C ILE A 58 -4.13 18.10 -4.43
N LYS A 59 -4.54 17.93 -3.18
CA LYS A 59 -5.61 18.74 -2.57
C LYS A 59 -5.19 20.18 -2.24
N ILE A 60 -3.90 20.44 -2.05
CA ILE A 60 -3.36 21.78 -1.76
C ILE A 60 -3.09 22.57 -3.05
N GLY A 61 -2.90 21.87 -4.18
CA GLY A 61 -2.64 22.47 -5.50
C GLY A 61 -3.87 22.84 -6.35
N GLU A 62 -5.10 22.60 -5.85
CA GLU A 62 -6.37 23.03 -6.48
C GLU A 62 -6.87 24.39 -5.97
#